data_AF-A0AA43F9B5-F1
#
_entry.id   AF-A0AA43F9B5-F1
#
_cell.length_a   1.000
_cell.length_b   1.000
_cell.length_c   1.000
_cell.angle_alpha   90.00
_cell.angle_beta   90.00
_cell.angle_gamma   90.00
#
_symmetry.space_group_name_H-M   'P 1'
#
loop_
_entity.id
_entity.type
_entity.pdbx_description
1 polymer ?
#
loop_
_entity_poly.entity_id
_entity_poly.type
_entity_poly.pdbx_seq_one_letter_code
_entity_poly.pdbx_strand_id
1 'polypeptide(L)'
;MSHSYWHRGVKLADGKARTIQHMMVTTFWHPDGTPMSAQQFLEMLFGKLPEVFKNEAELRALWSSPDTRTKLLQGLAEKGFGAEQMAEMQRIIDAENSDLFDVLAHVAYALAPLTREERAARAKLEFNSHFNRKQQAFLDFVLAQYVKVGVEELAQEKLSPLLKLKYHNAIADAVADLGQPAEIGKVFAGFQKYLYQPSIQRGL
;
A
#
# COMPACT_ATOMS: atom_id res chain seq x y z
N MET A 1 -28.68 23.59 -6.19
CA MET A 1 -28.93 23.00 -4.86
C MET A 1 -27.65 22.31 -4.42
N SER A 2 -26.94 22.88 -3.45
CA SER A 2 -25.66 22.36 -2.97
C SER A 2 -25.90 21.11 -2.12
N HIS A 3 -25.44 19.94 -2.57
CA HIS A 3 -25.37 18.75 -1.73
C HIS A 3 -24.09 18.88 -0.89
N SER A 4 -24.23 19.42 0.31
CA SER A 4 -23.20 19.32 1.35
C SER A 4 -23.07 17.85 1.76
N TYR A 5 -22.05 17.17 1.22
CA TYR A 5 -21.64 15.84 1.66
C TYR A 5 -21.20 15.95 3.11
N TRP A 6 -21.96 15.36 4.02
CA TRP A 6 -21.59 15.29 5.43
C TRP A 6 -20.44 14.31 5.59
N HIS A 7 -19.20 14.79 5.75
CA HIS A 7 -18.13 13.98 6.30
C HIS A 7 -18.52 13.63 7.75
N ARG A 8 -18.82 12.37 8.03
CA ARG A 8 -19.10 11.91 9.39
C ARG A 8 -17.88 11.17 9.90
N GLY A 9 -17.27 11.67 10.98
CA GLY A 9 -16.18 10.99 11.65
C GLY A 9 -16.71 9.82 12.48
N VAL A 10 -16.10 8.64 12.34
CA VAL A 10 -16.34 7.50 13.24
C VAL A 10 -15.29 7.50 14.34
N LYS A 11 -15.71 7.54 15.59
CA LYS A 11 -14.80 7.46 16.75
C LYS A 11 -14.55 6.00 17.09
N LEU A 12 -13.31 5.55 16.97
CA LEU A 12 -12.90 4.19 17.32
C LEU A 12 -12.54 4.08 18.81
N ALA A 13 -12.26 2.87 19.29
CA ALA A 13 -11.99 2.60 20.70
C ALA A 13 -10.70 3.28 21.22
N ASP A 14 -9.81 3.74 20.33
CA ASP A 14 -8.67 4.61 20.66
C ASP A 14 -9.07 6.06 20.97
N GLY A 15 -10.36 6.39 20.86
CA GLY A 15 -10.90 7.73 21.08
C GLY A 15 -10.65 8.71 19.93
N LYS A 16 -10.00 8.28 18.84
CA LYS A 16 -9.73 9.13 17.67
C LYS A 16 -10.78 8.93 16.59
N ALA A 17 -11.08 10.00 15.85
CA ALA A 17 -11.98 9.94 14.72
C ALA A 17 -11.27 9.41 13.46
N ARG A 18 -11.97 8.60 12.66
CA ARG A 18 -11.63 8.26 11.27
C ARG A 18 -12.66 8.91 10.36
N THR A 19 -12.21 9.52 9.27
CA THR A 19 -13.12 10.15 8.31
C THR A 19 -13.74 9.07 7.44
N ILE A 20 -15.07 9.05 7.35
CA ILE A 20 -15.80 8.27 6.36
C ILE A 20 -16.48 9.24 5.40
N GLN A 21 -16.21 9.07 4.11
CA GLN A 21 -16.67 9.94 3.03
C GLN A 21 -17.90 9.35 2.35
N HIS A 22 -17.84 8.06 2.02
CA HIS A 22 -18.89 7.39 1.28
C HIS A 22 -19.69 6.48 2.19
N MET A 23 -20.88 6.94 2.55
CA MET A 23 -21.95 6.07 3.04
C MET A 23 -22.62 5.34 1.87
N MET A 24 -21.85 4.92 0.86
CA MET A 24 -22.38 4.10 -0.22
C MET A 24 -22.97 2.83 0.39
N VAL A 25 -24.10 2.39 -0.16
CA VAL A 25 -24.82 1.17 0.22
C VAL A 25 -24.03 -0.03 -0.29
N THR A 26 -22.78 -0.17 0.15
CA THR A 26 -22.00 -1.40 0.04
C THR A 26 -22.30 -2.21 1.28
N THR A 27 -23.23 -3.14 1.11
CA THR A 27 -23.51 -4.17 2.10
C THR A 27 -22.29 -5.06 2.19
N PHE A 28 -21.51 -4.90 3.25
CA PHE A 28 -20.53 -5.90 3.63
C PHE A 28 -21.25 -7.13 4.16
N TRP A 29 -20.54 -8.25 4.21
CA TRP A 29 -21.06 -9.46 4.81
C TRP A 29 -20.14 -9.89 5.94
N HIS A 30 -20.72 -10.16 7.09
CA HIS A 30 -20.04 -10.89 8.15
C HIS A 30 -19.70 -12.31 7.65
N PRO A 31 -18.71 -13.00 8.26
CA PRO A 31 -18.40 -14.40 7.94
C PRO A 31 -19.59 -15.35 8.10
N ASP A 32 -20.60 -14.97 8.89
CA ASP A 32 -21.84 -15.71 9.09
C ASP A 32 -22.92 -15.44 8.01
N GLY A 33 -22.63 -14.57 7.03
CA GLY A 33 -23.53 -14.23 5.93
C GLY A 33 -24.55 -13.13 6.25
N THR A 34 -24.42 -12.43 7.38
CA THR A 34 -25.29 -11.29 7.72
C THR A 34 -24.73 -9.96 7.16
N PRO A 35 -25.60 -9.00 6.80
CA PRO A 35 -25.16 -7.71 6.27
C PRO A 35 -24.48 -6.85 7.34
N MET A 36 -23.42 -6.14 6.95
CA MET A 36 -22.59 -5.29 7.80
C MET A 36 -22.47 -3.89 7.18
N SER A 37 -22.50 -2.86 8.03
CA SER A 37 -22.24 -1.47 7.63
C SER A 37 -20.75 -1.15 7.50
N ALA A 38 -20.42 -0.10 6.74
CA ALA A 38 -19.05 0.44 6.65
C ALA A 38 -18.41 0.73 8.02
N GLN A 39 -19.20 1.27 8.96
CA GLN A 39 -18.72 1.54 10.32
C GLN A 39 -18.36 0.25 11.07
N GLN A 40 -19.25 -0.75 11.06
CA GLN A 40 -18.98 -2.03 11.70
C GLN A 40 -17.77 -2.74 11.08
N PHE A 41 -17.61 -2.65 9.76
CA PHE A 41 -16.44 -3.20 9.08
C PHE A 41 -15.14 -2.51 9.52
N LEU A 42 -15.15 -1.17 9.63
CA LEU A 42 -14.03 -0.39 10.15
C LEU A 42 -13.70 -0.76 11.61
N GLU A 43 -14.71 -0.90 12.46
CA GLU A 43 -14.55 -1.31 13.86
C GLU A 43 -13.97 -2.74 13.97
N MET A 44 -14.46 -3.67 13.14
CA MET A 44 -13.93 -5.04 13.07
C MET A 44 -12.47 -5.08 12.62
N LEU A 45 -12.13 -4.36 11.55
CA LEU A 45 -10.76 -4.26 11.08
C LEU A 45 -9.88 -3.69 12.19
N PHE A 46 -10.24 -2.53 12.75
CA PHE A 46 -9.51 -1.90 13.84
C PHE A 46 -9.27 -2.84 15.03
N GLY A 47 -10.30 -3.58 15.45
CA GLY A 47 -10.19 -4.54 16.55
C GLY A 47 -9.26 -5.72 16.26
N LYS A 48 -9.04 -6.06 14.98
CA LYS A 48 -8.19 -7.18 14.55
C LYS A 48 -6.75 -6.80 14.28
N LEU A 49 -6.45 -5.54 13.93
CA LEU A 49 -5.09 -5.08 13.63
C LEU A 49 -4.06 -5.34 14.75
N PRO A 50 -4.38 -5.21 16.06
CA PRO A 50 -3.43 -5.52 17.13
C PRO A 50 -2.95 -6.98 17.17
N GLU A 51 -3.71 -7.92 16.58
CA GLU A 51 -3.28 -9.32 16.43
C GLU A 51 -2.29 -9.51 15.26
N VAL A 52 -2.16 -8.51 14.39
CA VAL A 52 -1.38 -8.56 13.14
C VAL A 52 -0.07 -7.78 13.27
N PHE A 53 -0.10 -6.60 13.89
CA PHE A 53 1.07 -5.78 14.21
C PHE A 53 0.80 -4.92 15.45
N LYS A 54 1.84 -4.63 16.23
CA LYS A 54 1.76 -3.94 17.54
C LYS A 54 1.76 -2.43 17.41
N ASN A 55 2.50 -1.89 16.45
CA ASN A 55 2.66 -0.47 16.24
C ASN A 55 2.96 -0.15 14.77
N GLU A 56 2.95 1.14 14.44
CA GLU A 56 3.20 1.65 13.10
C GLU A 56 4.59 1.23 12.57
N ALA A 57 5.61 1.23 13.43
CA ALA A 57 6.96 0.83 13.01
C ALA A 57 7.04 -0.65 12.63
N GLU A 58 6.29 -1.53 13.32
CA GLU A 58 6.18 -2.94 12.95
C GLU A 58 5.40 -3.13 11.65
N LEU A 59 4.27 -2.42 11.48
CA LEU A 59 3.55 -2.38 10.20
C LEU A 59 4.49 -1.98 9.06
N ARG A 60 5.25 -0.91 9.23
CA ARG A 60 6.22 -0.41 8.26
C ARG A 60 7.32 -1.44 7.96
N ALA A 61 7.88 -2.08 8.97
CA ALA A 61 8.90 -3.11 8.79
C ALA A 61 8.37 -4.31 7.99
N LEU A 62 7.16 -4.79 8.33
CA LEU A 62 6.50 -5.88 7.61
C LEU A 62 6.13 -5.49 6.18
N TRP A 63 5.67 -4.25 5.96
CA TRP A 63 5.19 -3.80 4.65
C TRP A 63 6.32 -3.46 3.67
N SER A 64 7.48 -3.04 4.19
CA SER A 64 8.60 -2.54 3.37
C SER A 64 9.33 -3.59 2.55
N SER A 65 9.19 -4.87 2.90
CA SER A 65 9.78 -6.00 2.18
C SER A 65 8.68 -6.79 1.46
N PRO A 66 8.87 -7.16 0.17
CA PRO A 66 7.87 -7.92 -0.58
C PRO A 66 7.40 -9.18 0.13
N ASP A 67 8.34 -9.98 0.66
CA ASP A 67 8.04 -11.29 1.24
C ASP A 67 7.20 -11.17 2.52
N THR A 68 7.53 -10.21 3.38
CA THR A 68 6.79 -9.98 4.62
C THR A 68 5.46 -9.29 4.36
N ARG A 69 5.38 -8.44 3.33
CA ARG A 69 4.11 -7.82 2.88
C ARG A 69 3.15 -8.87 2.36
N THR A 70 3.61 -9.83 1.55
CA THR A 70 2.78 -10.94 1.08
C THR A 70 2.22 -11.76 2.24
N LYS A 71 3.04 -12.10 3.23
CA LYS A 71 2.59 -12.81 4.44
C LYS A 71 1.57 -12.01 5.26
N LEU A 72 1.80 -10.70 5.38
CA LEU A 72 0.88 -9.79 6.07
C LEU A 72 -0.49 -9.73 5.37
N LEU A 73 -0.50 -9.57 4.05
CA LEU A 73 -1.72 -9.59 3.25
C LEU A 73 -2.46 -10.93 3.34
N GLN A 74 -1.73 -12.05 3.32
CA GLN A 74 -2.32 -13.37 3.52
C GLN A 74 -2.97 -13.50 4.91
N GLY A 75 -2.28 -13.07 5.97
CA GLY A 75 -2.83 -13.12 7.33
C GLY A 75 -4.06 -12.21 7.52
N LEU A 76 -4.13 -11.08 6.82
CA LEU A 76 -5.32 -10.24 6.76
C LEU A 76 -6.48 -10.96 6.04
N ALA A 77 -6.19 -11.59 4.90
CA ALA A 77 -7.19 -12.36 4.14
C ALA A 77 -7.76 -13.53 4.94
N GLU A 78 -6.93 -14.27 5.67
CA GLU A 78 -7.35 -15.37 6.57
C GLU A 78 -8.27 -14.88 7.71
N LYS A 79 -8.17 -13.60 8.08
CA LYS A 79 -9.05 -12.95 9.07
C LYS A 79 -10.30 -12.31 8.45
N GLY A 80 -10.53 -12.47 7.15
CA GLY A 80 -11.68 -11.92 6.43
C GLY A 80 -11.46 -10.54 5.81
N PHE A 81 -10.21 -10.05 5.79
CA PHE A 81 -9.83 -8.76 5.20
C PHE A 81 -9.00 -8.97 3.92
N GLY A 82 -9.61 -9.66 2.95
CA GLY A 82 -8.99 -9.92 1.64
C GLY A 82 -8.94 -8.69 0.75
N ALA A 83 -8.43 -8.87 -0.47
CA ALA A 83 -8.23 -7.78 -1.43
C ALA A 83 -9.51 -6.99 -1.73
N GLU A 84 -10.64 -7.68 -1.89
CA GLU A 84 -11.94 -7.03 -2.14
C GLU A 84 -12.40 -6.17 -0.97
N GLN A 85 -12.25 -6.69 0.26
CA GLN A 85 -12.63 -5.99 1.48
C GLN A 85 -11.72 -4.78 1.74
N MET A 86 -10.43 -4.90 1.45
CA MET A 86 -9.48 -3.79 1.56
C MET A 86 -9.72 -2.72 0.48
N ALA A 87 -10.08 -3.10 -0.74
CA ALA A 87 -10.45 -2.16 -1.79
C ALA A 87 -11.74 -1.39 -1.43
N GLU A 88 -12.70 -2.05 -0.77
CA GLU A 88 -13.89 -1.36 -0.27
C GLU A 88 -13.56 -0.41 0.89
N MET A 89 -12.66 -0.81 1.81
CA MET A 89 -12.16 0.09 2.85
C MET A 89 -11.57 1.37 2.27
N GLN A 90 -10.77 1.26 1.20
CA GLN A 90 -10.21 2.41 0.50
C GLN A 90 -11.30 3.39 0.03
N ARG A 91 -12.39 2.90 -0.58
CA ARG A 91 -13.50 3.75 -1.05
C ARG A 91 -14.21 4.48 0.09
N ILE A 92 -14.42 3.78 1.21
CA ILE A 92 -15.14 4.34 2.37
C ILE A 92 -14.40 5.53 2.97
N ILE A 93 -13.06 5.46 3.00
CA ILE A 93 -12.21 6.50 3.57
C ILE A 93 -11.63 7.46 2.50
N ASP A 94 -12.09 7.38 1.23
CA ASP A 94 -11.62 8.22 0.11
C ASP A 94 -10.10 8.10 -0.11
N ALA A 95 -9.62 6.86 -0.19
CA ALA A 95 -8.22 6.49 -0.28
C ALA A 95 -7.94 5.44 -1.37
N GLU A 96 -8.74 5.38 -2.44
CA GLU A 96 -8.55 4.48 -3.59
C GLU A 96 -7.20 4.67 -4.28
N ASN A 97 -6.69 5.90 -4.25
CA ASN A 97 -5.37 6.23 -4.79
C ASN A 97 -4.25 6.03 -3.77
N SER A 98 -4.54 5.56 -2.56
CA SER A 98 -3.53 5.32 -1.51
C SER A 98 -3.00 3.89 -1.51
N ASP A 99 -1.83 3.66 -0.92
CA ASP A 99 -1.33 2.31 -0.66
C ASP A 99 -2.15 1.65 0.46
N LEU A 100 -2.29 0.32 0.46
CA LEU A 100 -2.92 -0.38 1.58
C LEU A 100 -2.16 -0.19 2.90
N PHE A 101 -0.85 0.08 2.85
CA PHE A 101 -0.10 0.56 4.00
C PHE A 101 -0.74 1.79 4.65
N ASP A 102 -1.07 2.79 3.84
CA ASP A 102 -1.66 4.05 4.29
C ASP A 102 -3.05 3.85 4.88
N VAL A 103 -3.82 2.96 4.27
CA VAL A 103 -5.16 2.57 4.77
C VAL A 103 -5.04 1.90 6.13
N LEU A 104 -4.16 0.92 6.28
CA LEU A 104 -3.93 0.23 7.55
C LEU A 104 -3.41 1.18 8.63
N ALA A 105 -2.48 2.07 8.28
CA ALA A 105 -1.94 3.08 9.18
C ALA A 105 -2.99 4.12 9.58
N HIS A 106 -3.88 4.50 8.67
CA HIS A 106 -5.02 5.36 8.95
C HIS A 106 -5.95 4.67 9.93
N VAL A 107 -6.40 3.45 9.65
CA VAL A 107 -7.32 2.70 10.51
C VAL A 107 -6.71 2.49 11.90
N ALA A 108 -5.47 2.00 11.99
CA ALA A 108 -4.84 1.70 13.28
C ALA A 108 -4.45 2.95 14.10
N TYR A 109 -3.98 4.03 13.46
CA TYR A 109 -3.27 5.11 14.15
C TYR A 109 -3.79 6.52 13.87
N ALA A 110 -4.81 6.66 13.02
CA ALA A 110 -5.37 7.93 12.53
C ALA A 110 -4.36 8.78 11.74
N LEU A 111 -3.41 8.14 11.06
CA LEU A 111 -2.48 8.85 10.17
C LEU A 111 -3.20 9.27 8.88
N ALA A 112 -2.85 10.43 8.33
CA ALA A 112 -3.38 10.86 7.04
C ALA A 112 -2.83 9.94 5.94
N PRO A 113 -3.70 9.33 5.10
CA PRO A 113 -3.26 8.51 3.98
C PRO A 113 -2.44 9.34 2.98
N LEU A 114 -1.37 8.75 2.44
CA LEU A 114 -0.68 9.28 1.27
C LEU A 114 -1.13 8.58 0.00
N THR A 115 -1.22 9.33 -1.10
CA THR A 115 -1.44 8.71 -2.40
C THR A 115 -0.21 7.93 -2.86
N ARG A 116 -0.42 6.96 -3.75
CA ARG A 116 0.67 6.19 -4.37
C ARG A 116 1.60 7.12 -5.15
N GLU A 117 1.06 8.17 -5.80
CA GLU A 117 1.84 9.22 -6.46
C GLU A 117 2.76 9.96 -5.49
N GLU A 118 2.23 10.43 -4.36
CA GLU A 118 3.01 11.12 -3.34
C GLU A 118 4.08 10.20 -2.75
N ARG A 119 3.73 8.93 -2.49
CA ARG A 119 4.65 7.93 -1.97
C ARG A 119 5.78 7.63 -2.95
N ALA A 120 5.47 7.43 -4.23
CA ALA A 120 6.45 7.23 -5.27
C ALA A 120 7.36 8.45 -5.45
N ALA A 121 6.80 9.67 -5.42
CA ALA A 121 7.58 10.90 -5.52
C ALA A 121 8.58 11.05 -4.36
N ARG A 122 8.16 10.77 -3.12
CA ARG A 122 9.04 10.77 -1.94
C ARG A 122 10.14 9.74 -2.06
N ALA A 123 9.80 8.50 -2.45
CA ALA A 123 10.78 7.43 -2.61
C ALA A 123 11.90 7.81 -3.60
N LYS A 124 11.53 8.42 -4.74
CA LYS A 124 12.49 8.85 -5.76
C LYS A 124 13.53 9.83 -5.20
N LEU A 125 13.11 10.78 -4.36
CA LEU A 125 14.03 11.73 -3.74
C LEU A 125 15.07 11.03 -2.86
N GLU A 126 14.67 9.97 -2.17
CA GLU A 126 15.54 9.23 -1.24
C GLU A 126 16.48 8.24 -1.95
N PHE A 127 16.03 7.55 -3.01
CA PHE A 127 16.83 6.48 -3.61
C PHE A 127 17.69 6.87 -4.81
N ASN A 128 17.50 8.06 -5.39
CA ASN A 128 18.25 8.47 -6.58
C ASN A 128 19.77 8.52 -6.37
N SER A 129 20.27 8.60 -5.13
CA SER A 129 21.69 8.50 -4.80
C SER A 129 22.23 7.07 -4.69
N HIS A 130 21.36 6.05 -4.64
CA HIS A 130 21.72 4.66 -4.33
C HIS A 130 21.83 3.74 -5.55
N PHE A 131 21.31 4.16 -6.70
CA PHE A 131 21.22 3.34 -7.90
C PHE A 131 21.86 4.02 -9.10
N ASN A 132 22.39 3.25 -10.06
CA ASN A 132 22.92 3.82 -11.30
C ASN A 132 21.79 4.29 -12.24
N ARG A 133 22.12 5.07 -13.28
CA ARG A 133 21.10 5.64 -14.20
C ARG A 133 20.17 4.61 -14.85
N LYS A 134 20.70 3.43 -15.23
CA LYS A 134 19.89 2.38 -15.86
C LYS A 134 18.94 1.73 -14.85
N GLN A 135 19.43 1.48 -13.64
CA GLN A 135 18.62 0.99 -12.52
C GLN A 135 17.53 2.00 -12.13
N GLN A 136 17.87 3.29 -12.04
CA GLN A 136 16.89 4.35 -11.78
C GLN A 136 15.78 4.36 -12.84
N ALA A 137 16.12 4.30 -14.13
CA ALA A 137 15.12 4.26 -15.20
C ALA A 137 14.19 3.03 -15.11
N PHE A 138 14.73 1.87 -14.69
CA PHE A 138 13.91 0.69 -14.43
C PHE A 138 13.01 0.89 -13.19
N LEU A 139 13.55 1.40 -12.08
CA LEU A 139 12.78 1.65 -10.86
C LEU A 139 11.70 2.72 -11.07
N ASP A 140 11.97 3.76 -11.87
CA ASP A 140 10.98 4.76 -12.29
C ASP A 140 9.82 4.13 -13.05
N PHE A 141 10.12 3.18 -13.93
CA PHE A 141 9.10 2.41 -14.64
C PHE A 141 8.27 1.54 -13.68
N VAL A 142 8.91 0.85 -12.73
CA VAL A 142 8.21 0.06 -11.70
C VAL A 142 7.29 0.94 -10.87
N LEU A 143 7.77 2.10 -10.43
CA LEU A 143 6.96 3.08 -9.69
C LEU A 143 5.77 3.59 -10.49
N ALA A 144 5.90 3.77 -11.80
CA ALA A 144 4.78 4.15 -12.65
C ALA A 144 3.71 3.04 -12.72
N GLN A 145 4.09 1.76 -12.76
CA GLN A 145 3.13 0.65 -12.67
C GLN A 145 2.47 0.59 -11.29
N TYR A 146 3.25 0.74 -10.22
CA TYR A 146 2.74 0.80 -8.85
C TYR A 146 1.71 1.91 -8.64
N VAL A 147 1.99 3.12 -9.13
CA VAL A 147 1.08 4.26 -9.05
C VAL A 147 -0.23 3.97 -9.78
N LYS A 148 -0.14 3.39 -10.99
CA LYS A 148 -1.28 3.13 -11.86
C LYS A 148 -2.16 1.98 -11.38
N VAL A 149 -1.54 0.87 -10.97
CA VAL A 149 -2.23 -0.40 -10.73
C VAL A 149 -2.37 -0.60 -9.22
N GLY A 150 -1.25 -0.73 -8.51
CA GLY A 150 -1.23 -0.84 -7.06
C GLY A 150 -0.02 -1.57 -6.50
N VAL A 151 -0.08 -1.84 -5.20
CA VAL A 151 1.01 -2.44 -4.40
C VAL A 151 1.37 -3.85 -4.87
N GLU A 152 0.45 -4.54 -5.52
CA GLU A 152 0.66 -5.86 -6.11
C GLU A 152 1.74 -5.85 -7.19
N GLU A 153 1.96 -4.74 -7.91
CA GLU A 153 3.06 -4.60 -8.88
C GLU A 153 4.45 -4.66 -8.22
N LEU A 154 4.51 -4.51 -6.91
CA LEU A 154 5.75 -4.57 -6.14
C LEU A 154 6.05 -5.98 -5.60
N ALA A 155 5.20 -6.98 -5.88
CA ALA A 155 5.45 -8.36 -5.45
C ALA A 155 6.62 -9.00 -6.21
N GLN A 156 7.33 -9.94 -5.59
CA GLN A 156 8.56 -10.52 -6.15
C GLN A 156 8.31 -11.22 -7.50
N GLU A 157 7.16 -11.87 -7.64
CA GLU A 157 6.69 -12.53 -8.85
C GLU A 157 6.45 -11.56 -10.03
N LYS A 158 6.27 -10.27 -9.77
CA LYS A 158 6.07 -9.25 -10.81
C LYS A 158 7.35 -8.82 -11.48
N LEU A 159 8.51 -9.12 -10.90
CA LEU A 159 9.80 -8.71 -11.48
C LEU A 159 9.95 -9.20 -12.93
N SER A 160 9.69 -10.47 -13.19
CA SER A 160 9.84 -11.03 -14.55
C SER A 160 8.87 -10.40 -15.57
N PRO A 161 7.55 -10.31 -15.30
CA PRO A 161 6.61 -9.55 -16.13
C PRO A 161 7.03 -8.09 -16.36
N LEU A 162 7.50 -7.38 -15.34
CA LEU A 162 7.92 -5.98 -15.44
C LEU A 162 9.16 -5.80 -16.31
N LEU A 163 10.14 -6.70 -16.20
CA LEU A 163 11.31 -6.70 -17.09
C LEU A 163 10.90 -6.95 -18.53
N LYS A 164 10.02 -7.93 -18.79
CA LYS A 164 9.49 -8.18 -20.14
C LYS A 164 8.74 -6.97 -20.69
N LEU A 165 7.95 -6.29 -19.85
CA LEU A 165 7.20 -5.11 -20.27
C LEU A 165 8.13 -3.94 -20.59
N LYS A 166 9.13 -3.66 -19.75
CA LYS A 166 10.07 -2.54 -19.93
C LYS A 166 11.06 -2.74 -21.09
N TYR A 167 11.43 -3.99 -21.37
CA TYR A 167 12.43 -4.38 -22.36
C TYR A 167 11.80 -5.10 -23.56
N HIS A 168 10.50 -4.98 -23.80
CA HIS A 168 9.82 -5.55 -24.97
C HIS A 168 10.10 -7.05 -25.20
N ASN A 169 10.04 -7.85 -24.12
CA ASN A 169 10.39 -9.28 -24.04
C ASN A 169 11.87 -9.63 -24.23
N ALA A 170 12.77 -8.66 -24.39
CA ALA A 170 14.22 -8.88 -24.49
C ALA A 170 14.89 -8.93 -23.09
N ILE A 171 14.79 -10.08 -22.41
CA ILE A 171 15.42 -10.27 -21.09
C ILE A 171 16.95 -10.12 -21.14
N ALA A 172 17.58 -10.46 -22.26
CA ALA A 172 19.02 -10.28 -22.45
C ALA A 172 19.43 -8.80 -22.32
N ASP A 173 18.63 -7.88 -22.88
CA ASP A 173 18.87 -6.44 -22.78
C ASP A 173 18.71 -5.95 -21.35
N ALA A 174 17.72 -6.49 -20.62
CA ALA A 174 17.54 -6.19 -19.21
C ALA A 174 18.76 -6.61 -18.36
N VAL A 175 19.33 -7.79 -18.63
CA VAL A 175 20.54 -8.27 -17.94
C VAL A 175 21.77 -7.43 -18.31
N ALA A 176 21.90 -7.04 -19.58
CA ALA A 176 23.00 -6.17 -20.04
C ALA A 176 22.93 -4.77 -19.40
N ASP A 177 21.72 -4.26 -19.18
CA ASP A 177 21.50 -2.92 -18.62
C ASP A 177 21.55 -2.87 -17.09
N LEU A 178 20.96 -3.85 -16.43
CA LEU A 178 20.69 -3.82 -14.99
C LEU A 178 21.66 -4.70 -14.18
N GLY A 179 22.38 -5.60 -14.85
CA GLY A 179 23.31 -6.54 -14.24
C GLY A 179 22.75 -7.96 -14.14
N GLN A 180 23.44 -8.81 -13.38
CA GLN A 180 23.07 -10.21 -13.23
C GLN A 180 21.69 -10.38 -12.57
N PRO A 181 20.90 -11.43 -12.89
CA PRO A 181 19.55 -11.61 -12.37
C PRO A 181 19.42 -11.49 -10.84
N ALA A 182 20.40 -12.00 -10.08
CA ALA A 182 20.41 -11.87 -8.62
C ALA A 182 20.51 -10.41 -8.16
N GLU A 183 21.29 -9.58 -8.84
CA GLU A 183 21.42 -8.15 -8.55
C GLU A 183 20.16 -7.38 -8.94
N ILE A 184 19.52 -7.73 -10.06
CA ILE A 184 18.23 -7.15 -10.45
C ILE A 184 17.18 -7.43 -9.37
N GLY A 185 17.13 -8.66 -8.85
CA GLY A 185 16.25 -9.04 -7.74
C GLY A 185 16.51 -8.20 -6.48
N LYS A 186 17.79 -8.01 -6.10
CA LYS A 186 18.16 -7.16 -4.96
C LYS A 186 17.80 -5.70 -5.17
N VAL A 187 17.97 -5.15 -6.37
CA VAL A 187 17.57 -3.79 -6.72
C VAL A 187 16.06 -3.64 -6.58
N PHE A 188 15.30 -4.57 -7.16
CA PHE A 188 13.84 -4.57 -7.15
C PHE A 188 13.24 -4.75 -5.75
N ALA A 189 13.80 -5.62 -4.90
CA ALA A 189 13.33 -5.76 -3.52
C ALA A 189 13.84 -4.60 -2.64
N GLY A 190 15.11 -4.23 -2.80
CA GLY A 190 15.81 -3.31 -1.93
C GLY A 190 15.37 -1.86 -2.04
N PHE A 191 14.85 -1.42 -3.19
CA PHE A 191 14.34 -0.04 -3.33
C PHE A 191 13.01 0.17 -2.58
N GLN A 192 12.23 -0.88 -2.35
CA GLN A 192 10.86 -0.72 -1.84
C GLN A 192 10.81 -0.16 -0.43
N LYS A 193 11.85 -0.38 0.38
CA LYS A 193 11.96 0.27 1.70
C LYS A 193 11.85 1.80 1.64
N TYR A 194 12.32 2.43 0.55
CA TYR A 194 12.27 3.88 0.37
C TYR A 194 10.85 4.39 0.15
N LEU A 195 9.90 3.55 -0.30
CA LEU A 195 8.49 3.90 -0.35
C LEU A 195 7.93 4.16 1.03
N TYR A 196 8.47 3.52 2.07
CA TYR A 196 7.91 3.56 3.42
C TYR A 196 8.93 4.07 4.43
N GLN A 197 9.94 4.85 4.03
CA GLN A 197 10.73 5.58 5.02
C GLN A 197 9.89 6.72 5.61
N PRO A 198 10.00 7.00 6.92
CA PRO A 198 9.46 8.23 7.48
C PRO A 198 10.09 9.41 6.74
N SER A 199 9.27 10.34 6.27
CA SER A 199 9.80 11.61 5.79
C SER A 199 10.62 12.23 6.91
N ILE A 200 11.89 12.55 6.65
CA ILE A 200 12.66 13.39 7.56
C ILE A 200 11.89 14.70 7.63
N GLN A 201 11.15 14.93 8.72
CA GLN A 201 10.80 16.28 9.11
C GLN A 201 12.13 16.97 9.36
N ARG A 202 12.67 17.64 8.33
CA ARG A 202 13.59 18.73 8.57
C ARG A 202 12.76 19.74 9.34
N GLY A 203 12.95 19.74 10.66
CA GLY A 203 12.36 20.75 11.53
C GLY A 203 12.66 22.12 10.93
N LEU A 204 11.60 22.85 10.60
CA LEU A 204 11.63 24.30 10.57
C LEU A 204 11.29 24.78 11.98
#